data_AF-A0A961X962-F1
#
_entry.id   AF-A0A961X962-F1
#
_cell.length_a   1.000
_cell.length_b   1.000
_cell.length_c   1.000
_cell.angle_alpha   90.00
_cell.angle_beta   90.00
_cell.angle_gamma   90.00
#
_symmetry.space_group_name_H-M   'P 1'
#
loop_
_entity.id
_entity.type
_entity.pdbx_description
1 polymer ?
#
loop_
_entity_poly.entity_id
_entity_poly.type
_entity_poly.pdbx_seq_one_letter_code
_entity_poly.pdbx_strand_id
1 'polypeptide(L)'
;MFTAAINLKAGFRRTAIAAIIIGSAALTGCTTTGVSSSNTPLGDKALRPQVTTHAMAIENAAAQARPAARQSVEDVDSIRAVDVINRSKANVSRSGEIYLMRGLANIFSRGIDKMANDLRAKGYDASNFSYKYWQPVAEDIVARSKRGEVSYPVVIIGHSLGGNESSKFANYLGSRGVEVSLVVAFDPVETGHVGKNIDRVVNYYLPKDNTDNTIHADAGFDGSIENIDVTSDNSITHTNVEKNARFQSASYKEIAKLTKAL
;
A
#
# COMPACT_ATOMS: atom_id res chain seq x y z
N MET A 1 28.11 55.43 -12.50
CA MET A 1 26.87 55.88 -11.84
C MET A 1 25.71 55.05 -12.38
N PHE A 2 24.79 54.68 -11.48
CA PHE A 2 23.58 53.85 -11.64
C PHE A 2 23.72 52.31 -11.54
N THR A 3 23.73 51.91 -10.27
CA THR A 3 23.19 50.69 -9.68
C THR A 3 21.69 50.52 -9.98
N ALA A 4 21.24 49.29 -10.28
CA ALA A 4 19.85 48.87 -10.04
C ALA A 4 19.81 47.37 -9.72
N ALA A 5 19.65 47.07 -8.43
CA ALA A 5 19.36 45.75 -7.91
C ALA A 5 17.84 45.50 -7.97
N ILE A 6 17.42 44.36 -8.52
CA ILE A 6 16.03 43.91 -8.46
C ILE A 6 15.96 42.73 -7.46
N ASN A 7 15.35 43.02 -6.32
CA ASN A 7 14.93 42.06 -5.30
C ASN A 7 13.62 41.41 -5.76
N LEU A 8 13.56 40.08 -5.88
CA LEU A 8 12.30 39.36 -6.04
C LEU A 8 12.12 38.39 -4.86
N LYS A 9 11.38 38.84 -3.84
CA LYS A 9 10.76 37.98 -2.83
C LYS A 9 9.55 37.30 -3.46
N ALA A 10 9.63 36.01 -3.74
CA ALA A 10 8.45 35.20 -4.07
C ALA A 10 7.92 34.52 -2.81
N GLY A 11 6.70 34.88 -2.42
CA GLY A 11 5.99 34.37 -1.27
C GLY A 11 5.50 32.94 -1.46
N PHE A 12 5.72 32.10 -0.46
CA PHE A 12 5.25 30.73 -0.38
C PHE A 12 3.78 30.73 0.07
N ARG A 13 2.83 30.52 -0.84
CA ARG A 13 1.42 30.25 -0.47
C ARG A 13 1.23 28.75 -0.34
N ARG A 14 1.03 28.28 0.90
CA ARG A 14 0.62 26.90 1.21
C ARG A 14 -0.88 26.78 0.93
N THR A 15 -1.26 26.03 -0.10
CA THR A 15 -2.65 25.66 -0.35
C THR A 15 -2.92 24.36 0.42
N ALA A 16 -3.70 24.45 1.49
CA ALA A 16 -4.20 23.27 2.22
C ALA A 16 -5.40 22.69 1.46
N ILE A 17 -5.34 21.41 1.10
CA ILE A 17 -6.48 20.67 0.55
C ILE A 17 -7.26 20.09 1.74
N ALA A 18 -8.49 20.55 1.92
CA ALA A 18 -9.42 20.04 2.93
C ALA A 18 -10.13 18.78 2.42
N ALA A 19 -10.10 17.70 3.20
CA ALA A 19 -10.89 16.50 2.96
C ALA A 19 -12.33 16.73 3.48
N ILE A 20 -13.33 16.60 2.60
CA ILE A 20 -14.74 16.70 2.98
C ILE A 20 -15.21 15.32 3.46
N ILE A 21 -15.60 15.23 4.74
CA ILE A 21 -16.30 14.08 5.32
C ILE A 21 -17.79 14.38 5.24
N ILE A 22 -18.54 13.62 4.44
CA ILE A 22 -20.01 13.66 4.45
C ILE A 22 -20.49 12.56 5.40
N GLY A 23 -20.92 12.96 6.59
CA GLY A 23 -21.76 12.15 7.46
C GLY A 23 -23.22 12.56 7.30
N SER A 24 -24.12 11.60 7.14
CA SER A 24 -25.56 11.83 7.25
C SER A 24 -26.16 10.78 8.16
N ALA A 25 -26.58 11.22 9.35
CA ALA A 25 -27.50 10.53 10.21
C ALA A 25 -28.91 11.06 9.93
N ALA A 26 -29.89 10.16 9.80
CA ALA A 26 -31.30 10.52 9.83
C ALA A 26 -31.98 9.66 10.91
N LEU A 27 -32.36 10.34 12.01
CA LEU A 27 -33.36 9.86 12.95
C LEU A 27 -34.75 10.29 12.47
N THR A 28 -35.70 9.37 12.55
CA THR A 28 -37.16 9.62 12.63
C THR A 28 -37.74 8.28 13.11
N GLY A 29 -38.44 8.13 14.23
CA GLY A 29 -39.37 9.02 14.90
C GLY A 29 -40.79 8.57 14.57
N CYS A 30 -41.38 7.65 15.36
CA CYS A 30 -42.82 7.41 15.34
C CYS A 30 -43.29 6.87 16.70
N THR A 31 -44.10 7.66 17.39
CA THR A 31 -44.85 7.30 18.60
C THR A 31 -46.32 7.09 18.23
N THR A 32 -46.95 6.02 18.72
CA THR A 32 -48.40 5.98 18.93
C THR A 32 -48.71 5.18 20.20
N THR A 33 -49.46 5.81 21.09
CA THR A 33 -50.06 5.27 22.31
C THR A 33 -51.32 4.44 22.00
N GLY A 34 -51.53 3.35 22.76
CA GLY A 34 -52.79 2.59 22.81
C GLY A 34 -52.83 1.71 24.06
N VAL A 35 -53.90 1.81 24.83
CA VAL A 35 -54.11 1.31 26.21
C VAL A 35 -54.91 -0.02 26.24
N SER A 36 -54.78 -0.74 27.36
CA SER A 36 -55.68 -1.79 27.93
C SER A 36 -55.56 -3.21 27.37
N SER A 37 -55.73 -4.32 28.11
CA SER A 37 -56.19 -4.57 29.48
C SER A 37 -55.83 -6.01 29.91
N SER A 38 -55.55 -6.17 31.22
CA SER A 38 -55.81 -7.31 32.13
C SER A 38 -55.79 -8.77 31.66
N ASN A 39 -55.00 -9.61 32.37
CA ASN A 39 -55.55 -10.63 33.27
C ASN A 39 -54.52 -11.09 34.32
N THR A 40 -55.01 -11.23 35.54
CA THR A 40 -54.28 -11.47 36.81
C THR A 40 -54.39 -12.98 37.21
N PRO A 41 -53.93 -13.40 38.40
CA PRO A 41 -52.69 -14.14 38.67
C PRO A 41 -52.95 -15.58 39.14
N LEU A 42 -51.91 -16.33 39.54
CA LEU A 42 -51.95 -17.26 40.69
C LEU A 42 -50.59 -17.96 40.89
N GLY A 43 -50.12 -18.01 42.14
CA GLY A 43 -49.30 -19.13 42.63
C GLY A 43 -48.01 -18.77 43.36
N ASP A 44 -48.13 -18.40 44.63
CA ASP A 44 -47.06 -18.46 45.64
C ASP A 44 -46.39 -19.85 45.70
N LYS A 45 -45.08 -19.91 45.97
CA LYS A 45 -44.55 -20.38 47.28
C LYS A 45 -43.02 -20.43 47.35
N ALA A 46 -42.55 -20.07 48.54
CA ALA A 46 -41.18 -20.01 49.02
C ALA A 46 -40.40 -21.33 48.98
N LEU A 47 -39.06 -21.27 48.89
CA LEU A 47 -38.11 -21.64 49.96
C LEU A 47 -36.66 -21.52 49.47
N ARG A 48 -35.80 -20.84 50.23
CA ARG A 48 -34.36 -21.14 50.35
C ARG A 48 -34.19 -21.98 51.64
N PRO A 49 -33.21 -22.90 51.76
CA PRO A 49 -31.86 -22.50 52.18
C PRO A 49 -30.70 -23.39 51.65
N GLN A 50 -29.47 -22.95 51.94
CA GLN A 50 -28.17 -23.59 51.64
C GLN A 50 -27.90 -24.84 52.50
N VAL A 51 -27.13 -25.84 52.00
CA VAL A 51 -26.05 -26.59 52.71
C VAL A 51 -25.07 -27.28 51.72
N THR A 52 -23.84 -26.80 51.70
CA THR A 52 -22.49 -27.42 51.83
C THR A 52 -22.17 -28.93 51.55
N THR A 53 -21.20 -29.14 50.63
CA THR A 53 -20.03 -30.08 50.57
C THR A 53 -20.10 -31.62 50.33
N HIS A 54 -19.38 -32.12 49.30
CA HIS A 54 -18.11 -32.93 49.34
C HIS A 54 -17.92 -33.77 48.05
N ALA A 55 -16.76 -33.66 47.36
CA ALA A 55 -15.97 -34.78 46.77
C ALA A 55 -14.89 -34.31 45.75
N MET A 56 -13.64 -34.25 46.23
CA MET A 56 -12.37 -34.76 45.67
C MET A 56 -12.04 -34.73 44.15
N ALA A 57 -11.05 -33.89 43.83
CA ALA A 57 -9.79 -34.16 43.10
C ALA A 57 -9.78 -34.83 41.70
N ILE A 58 -9.38 -34.05 40.68
CA ILE A 58 -8.33 -34.44 39.71
C ILE A 58 -7.45 -33.21 39.42
N GLU A 59 -6.15 -33.44 39.46
CA GLU A 59 -5.03 -32.52 39.34
C GLU A 59 -4.58 -32.31 37.87
N ASN A 60 -3.87 -31.20 37.61
CA ASN A 60 -2.92 -30.97 36.51
C ASN A 60 -3.43 -30.78 35.06
N ALA A 61 -3.50 -29.50 34.62
CA ALA A 61 -2.76 -28.97 33.47
C ALA A 61 -3.21 -27.52 33.14
N ALA A 62 -2.95 -26.57 34.05
CA ALA A 62 -3.14 -25.14 33.78
C ALA A 62 -1.78 -24.43 33.76
N ALA A 63 -0.87 -24.93 32.94
CA ALA A 63 0.32 -24.20 32.52
C ALA A 63 0.36 -24.29 30.99
N GLN A 64 0.46 -23.13 30.33
CA GLN A 64 0.61 -22.96 28.87
C GLN A 64 -0.67 -22.98 28.02
N ALA A 65 -1.53 -21.99 28.24
CA ALA A 65 -2.27 -21.40 27.13
C ALA A 65 -2.28 -19.88 27.33
N ARG A 66 -1.25 -19.19 26.82
CA ARG A 66 -1.30 -17.74 26.66
C ARG A 66 -2.48 -17.46 25.71
N PRO A 67 -3.42 -16.54 26.04
CA PRO A 67 -4.46 -16.19 25.10
C PRO A 67 -3.77 -15.59 23.86
N ALA A 68 -4.04 -16.17 22.70
CA ALA A 68 -3.63 -15.63 21.42
C ALA A 68 -4.07 -14.17 21.37
N ALA A 69 -3.08 -13.27 21.35
CA ALA A 69 -3.30 -11.84 21.32
C ALA A 69 -4.19 -11.53 20.12
N ARG A 70 -5.35 -10.94 20.41
CA ARG A 70 -6.21 -10.25 19.47
C ARG A 70 -5.32 -9.22 18.74
N GLN A 71 -4.93 -9.52 17.51
CA GLN A 71 -4.15 -8.60 16.68
C GLN A 71 -4.95 -7.30 16.57
N SER A 72 -4.46 -6.26 17.23
CA SER A 72 -4.93 -4.90 17.09
C SER A 72 -4.80 -4.50 15.62
N VAL A 73 -5.85 -3.87 15.09
CA VAL A 73 -5.87 -3.27 13.75
C VAL A 73 -4.54 -2.54 13.51
N GLU A 74 -3.71 -3.11 12.64
CA GLU A 74 -2.33 -2.66 12.44
C GLU A 74 -2.30 -1.23 11.88
N ASP A 75 -1.41 -0.42 12.44
CA ASP A 75 -1.24 0.99 12.10
C ASP A 75 -0.92 1.15 10.61
N VAL A 76 -1.59 2.11 10.00
CA VAL A 76 -1.70 2.34 8.56
C VAL A 76 -0.38 2.89 7.97
N ASP A 77 0.63 3.13 8.80
CA ASP A 77 1.99 3.56 8.44
C ASP A 77 3.07 2.70 9.18
N SER A 78 2.75 1.47 9.60
CA SER A 78 3.62 0.66 10.47
C SER A 78 4.96 0.26 9.86
N ILE A 79 5.04 0.04 8.54
CA ILE A 79 6.32 -0.19 7.83
C ILE A 79 6.91 1.16 7.44
N ARG A 80 7.97 1.55 8.15
CA ARG A 80 8.72 2.79 7.93
C ARG A 80 9.88 2.55 6.95
N ALA A 81 10.46 3.64 6.45
CA ALA A 81 11.65 3.58 5.61
C ALA A 81 12.77 2.73 6.25
N VAL A 82 13.00 2.88 7.56
CA VAL A 82 14.05 2.15 8.29
C VAL A 82 13.85 0.63 8.25
N ASP A 83 12.61 0.16 8.22
CA ASP A 83 12.30 -1.27 8.16
C ASP A 83 12.61 -1.84 6.77
N VAL A 84 12.37 -1.05 5.72
CA VAL A 84 12.72 -1.40 4.33
C VAL A 84 14.24 -1.41 4.13
N ILE A 85 14.94 -0.43 4.72
CA ILE A 85 16.40 -0.30 4.63
C ILE A 85 17.08 -1.47 5.35
N ASN A 86 16.60 -1.82 6.56
CA ASN A 86 17.18 -2.89 7.39
C ASN A 86 16.51 -4.26 7.21
N ARG A 87 15.77 -4.45 6.11
CA ARG A 87 15.02 -5.69 5.86
C ARG A 87 15.94 -6.91 5.86
N SER A 88 15.45 -8.00 6.45
CA SER A 88 16.17 -9.28 6.39
C SER A 88 16.18 -9.85 4.98
N LYS A 89 17.35 -10.29 4.52
CA LYS A 89 17.54 -10.97 3.24
C LYS A 89 17.74 -12.49 3.39
N ALA A 90 17.46 -13.05 4.58
CA ALA A 90 17.78 -14.46 4.90
C ALA A 90 17.08 -15.49 3.99
N ASN A 91 15.90 -15.16 3.46
CA ASN A 91 15.12 -16.04 2.57
C ASN A 91 15.19 -15.62 1.10
N VAL A 92 16.08 -14.68 0.75
CA VAL A 92 16.25 -14.22 -0.64
C VAL A 92 17.09 -15.26 -1.39
N SER A 93 16.51 -15.82 -2.45
CA SER A 93 17.14 -16.82 -3.32
C SER A 93 17.09 -16.42 -4.80
N ARG A 94 16.66 -15.19 -5.10
CA ARG A 94 16.66 -14.61 -6.45
C ARG A 94 17.33 -13.25 -6.46
N SER A 95 17.95 -12.91 -7.59
CA SER A 95 18.53 -11.60 -7.84
C SER A 95 17.46 -10.51 -7.91
N GLY A 96 17.89 -9.25 -7.75
CA GLY A 96 17.04 -8.08 -7.86
C GLY A 96 16.43 -7.62 -6.53
N GLU A 97 16.02 -6.36 -6.52
CA GLU A 97 15.35 -5.69 -5.41
C GLU A 97 14.02 -5.10 -5.90
N ILE A 98 12.93 -5.41 -5.20
CA ILE A 98 11.56 -5.06 -5.60
C ILE A 98 10.92 -4.19 -4.53
N TYR A 99 10.52 -2.99 -4.93
CA TYR A 99 9.95 -1.97 -4.06
C TYR A 99 8.50 -1.71 -4.46
N LEU A 100 7.57 -1.97 -3.55
CA LEU A 100 6.14 -1.82 -3.80
C LEU A 100 5.53 -0.73 -2.90
N MET A 101 4.87 0.26 -3.50
CA MET A 101 4.34 1.43 -2.80
C MET A 101 2.82 1.41 -2.74
N ARG A 102 2.29 1.51 -1.52
CA ARG A 102 0.84 1.68 -1.27
C ARG A 102 0.40 3.11 -1.55
N GLY A 103 -0.87 3.29 -1.91
CA GLY A 103 -1.52 4.59 -2.05
C GLY A 103 -2.03 5.20 -0.72
N LEU A 104 -2.92 6.20 -0.80
CA LEU A 104 -3.47 6.87 0.38
C LEU A 104 -4.32 5.92 1.25
N ALA A 105 -4.18 6.06 2.58
CA ALA A 105 -5.00 5.46 3.64
C ALA A 105 -5.06 3.91 3.73
N ASN A 106 -4.18 3.12 3.07
CA ASN A 106 -4.11 1.64 3.00
C ASN A 106 -5.41 0.82 2.81
N ILE A 107 -6.62 1.37 2.91
CA ILE A 107 -7.89 0.68 2.68
C ILE A 107 -7.94 0.17 1.22
N PHE A 108 -7.16 0.80 0.34
CA PHE A 108 -7.18 0.57 -1.11
C PHE A 108 -6.06 -0.31 -1.68
N SER A 109 -4.98 -0.63 -0.94
CA SER A 109 -3.78 -1.29 -1.53
C SER A 109 -3.48 -2.71 -1.04
N ARG A 110 -4.48 -3.46 -0.56
CA ARG A 110 -4.30 -4.87 -0.15
C ARG A 110 -3.70 -5.75 -1.27
N GLY A 111 -3.88 -5.37 -2.54
CA GLY A 111 -3.23 -6.06 -3.66
C GLY A 111 -1.70 -5.92 -3.64
N ILE A 112 -1.17 -4.74 -3.30
CA ILE A 112 0.28 -4.50 -3.17
C ILE A 112 0.90 -5.38 -2.08
N ASP A 113 0.21 -5.52 -0.94
CA ASP A 113 0.68 -6.36 0.17
C ASP A 113 0.72 -7.82 -0.20
N LYS A 114 -0.35 -8.28 -0.85
CA LYS A 114 -0.41 -9.62 -1.41
C LYS A 114 0.75 -9.84 -2.39
N MET A 115 1.01 -8.88 -3.28
CA MET A 115 2.11 -8.99 -4.25
C MET A 115 3.47 -9.14 -3.58
N ALA A 116 3.77 -8.28 -2.60
CA ALA A 116 5.02 -8.37 -1.85
C ALA A 116 5.14 -9.71 -1.10
N ASN A 117 4.05 -10.20 -0.51
CA ASN A 117 4.03 -11.50 0.18
C ASN A 117 4.26 -12.67 -0.78
N ASP A 118 3.56 -12.69 -1.92
CA ASP A 118 3.71 -13.70 -2.95
C ASP A 118 5.15 -13.73 -3.51
N LEU A 119 5.76 -12.55 -3.70
CA LEU A 119 7.15 -12.41 -4.15
C LEU A 119 8.13 -12.92 -3.09
N ARG A 120 8.00 -12.50 -1.83
CA ARG A 120 8.86 -13.02 -0.75
C ARG A 120 8.74 -14.54 -0.59
N ALA A 121 7.53 -15.09 -0.70
CA ALA A 121 7.30 -16.53 -0.66
C ALA A 121 7.99 -17.29 -1.81
N LYS A 122 8.31 -16.61 -2.91
CA LYS A 122 9.05 -17.14 -4.07
C LYS A 122 10.55 -16.80 -4.03
N GLY A 123 11.05 -16.28 -2.90
CA GLY A 123 12.47 -15.99 -2.69
C GLY A 123 12.97 -14.66 -3.24
N TYR A 124 12.08 -13.74 -3.61
CA TYR A 124 12.46 -12.39 -4.05
C TYR A 124 12.74 -11.46 -2.86
N ASP A 125 13.70 -10.54 -3.03
CA ASP A 125 13.90 -9.41 -2.13
C ASP A 125 12.84 -8.32 -2.39
N ALA A 126 11.66 -8.49 -1.81
CA ALA A 126 10.51 -7.62 -2.02
C ALA A 126 10.06 -6.92 -0.73
N SER A 127 9.86 -5.59 -0.80
CA SER A 127 9.36 -4.77 0.30
C SER A 127 8.15 -3.96 -0.11
N ASN A 128 7.11 -3.94 0.73
CA ASN A 128 6.00 -2.99 0.60
C ASN A 128 6.06 -1.91 1.67
N PHE A 129 5.73 -0.67 1.32
CA PHE A 129 5.73 0.47 2.23
C PHE A 129 4.80 1.60 1.74
N SER A 130 4.56 2.59 2.59
CA SER A 130 3.78 3.79 2.27
C SER A 130 4.51 4.64 1.22
N TYR A 131 3.82 5.13 0.19
CA TYR A 131 4.42 6.01 -0.84
C TYR A 131 5.23 7.17 -0.25
N LYS A 132 4.87 7.67 0.94
CA LYS A 132 5.56 8.76 1.65
C LYS A 132 7.05 8.51 1.90
N TYR A 133 7.48 7.25 1.92
CA TYR A 133 8.83 6.85 2.29
C TYR A 133 9.75 6.54 1.09
N TRP A 134 9.33 6.85 -0.14
CA TRP A 134 10.16 6.54 -1.32
C TRP A 134 11.50 7.27 -1.30
N GLN A 135 11.56 8.53 -0.85
CA GLN A 135 12.81 9.33 -0.87
C GLN A 135 13.91 8.74 0.03
N PRO A 136 13.68 8.47 1.34
CA PRO A 136 14.70 7.84 2.17
C PRO A 136 15.15 6.47 1.67
N VAL A 137 14.22 5.67 1.10
CA VAL A 137 14.55 4.36 0.51
C VAL A 137 15.44 4.55 -0.74
N ALA A 138 15.15 5.56 -1.58
CA ALA A 138 15.96 5.87 -2.74
C ALA A 138 17.37 6.33 -2.38
N GLU A 139 17.51 7.14 -1.32
CA GLU A 139 18.81 7.59 -0.82
C GLU A 139 19.67 6.42 -0.33
N ASP A 140 19.07 5.44 0.36
CA ASP A 140 19.75 4.21 0.74
C ASP A 140 20.22 3.41 -0.47
N ILE A 141 19.36 3.19 -1.47
CA ILE A 141 19.72 2.48 -2.70
C ILE A 141 20.89 3.18 -3.40
N VAL A 142 20.87 4.51 -3.51
CA VAL A 142 21.96 5.28 -4.11
C VAL A 142 23.25 5.12 -3.31
N ALA A 143 23.18 5.14 -1.97
CA ALA A 143 24.34 4.93 -1.12
C ALA A 143 24.92 3.51 -1.27
N ARG A 144 24.06 2.48 -1.33
CA ARG A 144 24.46 1.09 -1.57
C ARG A 144 25.02 0.88 -2.98
N SER A 145 24.48 1.55 -3.98
CA SER A 145 24.95 1.47 -5.37
C SER A 145 26.41 1.88 -5.49
N LYS A 146 26.81 2.97 -4.82
CA LYS A 146 28.20 3.45 -4.76
C LYS A 146 29.17 2.45 -4.12
N ARG A 147 28.67 1.48 -3.35
CA ARG A 147 29.46 0.42 -2.70
C ARG A 147 29.34 -0.93 -3.42
N GLY A 148 28.58 -1.01 -4.52
CA GLY A 148 28.31 -2.28 -5.20
C GLY A 148 27.37 -3.22 -4.43
N GLU A 149 26.54 -2.69 -3.52
CA GLU A 149 25.67 -3.45 -2.61
C GLU A 149 24.19 -3.50 -3.07
N VAL A 150 23.90 -3.05 -4.29
CA VAL A 150 22.56 -3.17 -4.89
C VAL A 150 22.50 -4.47 -5.69
N SER A 151 21.51 -5.30 -5.38
CA SER A 151 21.20 -6.48 -6.20
C SER A 151 20.30 -6.05 -7.37
N TYR A 152 20.82 -6.12 -8.59
CA TYR A 152 20.06 -5.83 -9.81
C TYR A 152 19.30 -7.06 -10.31
N PRO A 153 18.14 -6.89 -10.97
CA PRO A 153 17.47 -5.63 -11.36
C PRO A 153 16.78 -4.88 -10.21
N VAL A 154 16.61 -3.56 -10.34
CA VAL A 154 15.70 -2.79 -9.46
C VAL A 154 14.33 -2.69 -10.11
N VAL A 155 13.28 -3.03 -9.35
CA VAL A 155 11.88 -2.99 -9.80
C VAL A 155 11.06 -2.13 -8.85
N ILE A 156 10.24 -1.23 -9.41
CA ILE A 156 9.36 -0.33 -8.65
C ILE A 156 7.92 -0.58 -9.06
N ILE A 157 7.04 -0.78 -8.09
CA ILE A 157 5.60 -0.99 -8.29
C ILE A 157 4.85 -0.03 -7.40
N GLY A 158 3.75 0.55 -7.86
CA GLY A 158 2.94 1.40 -7.02
C GLY A 158 1.49 1.52 -7.43
N HIS A 159 0.63 1.78 -6.44
CA HIS A 159 -0.81 1.97 -6.65
C HIS A 159 -1.24 3.39 -6.24
N SER A 160 -2.12 4.04 -7.03
CA SER A 160 -2.66 5.37 -6.73
C SER A 160 -1.54 6.38 -6.53
N LEU A 161 -1.43 7.03 -5.36
CA LEU A 161 -0.27 7.88 -5.02
C LEU A 161 1.06 7.13 -5.10
N GLY A 162 1.12 5.84 -4.74
CA GLY A 162 2.30 5.02 -4.98
C GLY A 162 2.62 4.87 -6.47
N GLY A 163 1.60 4.85 -7.35
CA GLY A 163 1.79 4.87 -8.80
C GLY A 163 2.42 6.16 -9.28
N ASN A 164 1.97 7.32 -8.77
CA ASN A 164 2.57 8.62 -9.03
C ASN A 164 4.05 8.64 -8.63
N GLU A 165 4.33 8.20 -7.40
CA GLU A 165 5.69 8.20 -6.86
C GLU A 165 6.60 7.16 -7.52
N SER A 166 6.06 6.14 -8.22
CA SER A 166 6.88 5.12 -8.89
C SER A 166 7.77 5.72 -9.97
N SER A 167 7.22 6.61 -10.80
CA SER A 167 8.00 7.31 -11.84
C SER A 167 9.03 8.26 -11.24
N LYS A 168 8.64 9.00 -10.19
CA LYS A 168 9.53 9.95 -9.48
C LYS A 168 10.69 9.22 -8.80
N PHE A 169 10.41 8.10 -8.13
CA PHE A 169 11.41 7.25 -7.51
C PHE A 169 12.37 6.69 -8.56
N ALA A 170 11.86 6.17 -9.69
CA ALA A 170 12.71 5.65 -10.76
C ALA A 170 13.63 6.72 -11.37
N ASN A 171 13.11 7.92 -11.65
CA ASN A 171 13.92 9.02 -12.18
C ASN A 171 14.94 9.54 -11.16
N TYR A 172 14.58 9.55 -9.87
CA TYR A 172 15.50 9.93 -8.81
C TYR A 172 16.71 9.00 -8.74
N LEU A 173 16.49 7.69 -8.83
CA LEU A 173 17.55 6.68 -8.94
C LEU A 173 18.39 6.90 -10.20
N GLY A 174 17.75 7.11 -11.34
CA GLY A 174 18.40 7.37 -12.62
C GLY A 174 19.34 8.56 -12.64
N SER A 175 18.87 9.70 -12.14
CA SER A 175 19.68 10.92 -12.00
C SER A 175 20.91 10.76 -11.11
N ARG A 176 21.02 9.64 -10.38
CA ARG A 176 22.13 9.27 -9.48
C ARG A 176 22.86 8.00 -9.92
N GLY A 177 22.66 7.56 -11.17
CA GLY A 177 23.38 6.43 -11.76
C GLY A 177 22.90 5.06 -11.30
N VAL A 178 21.65 4.94 -10.84
CA VAL A 178 21.02 3.66 -10.54
C VAL A 178 19.96 3.36 -11.60
N GLU A 179 20.16 2.27 -12.32
CA GLU A 179 19.23 1.80 -13.35
C GLU A 179 18.00 1.12 -12.72
N VAL A 180 16.85 1.25 -13.39
CA VAL A 180 15.58 0.63 -12.98
C VAL A 180 15.03 -0.18 -14.14
N SER A 181 14.98 -1.50 -14.01
CA SER A 181 14.59 -2.36 -15.13
C SER A 181 13.08 -2.41 -15.36
N LEU A 182 12.27 -2.13 -14.33
CA LEU A 182 10.82 -2.19 -14.45
C LEU A 182 10.12 -1.20 -13.51
N VAL A 183 9.20 -0.43 -14.06
CA VAL A 183 8.19 0.34 -13.34
C VAL A 183 6.80 -0.22 -13.66
N VAL A 184 6.02 -0.56 -12.63
CA VAL A 184 4.60 -0.92 -12.78
C VAL A 184 3.73 0.03 -11.98
N ALA A 185 2.86 0.77 -12.66
CA ALA A 185 1.88 1.65 -12.02
C ALA A 185 0.47 1.06 -12.12
N PHE A 186 -0.25 1.10 -11.01
CA PHE A 186 -1.65 0.73 -10.90
C PHE A 186 -2.48 1.98 -10.59
N ASP A 187 -3.24 2.42 -11.59
CA ASP A 187 -4.10 3.60 -11.63
C ASP A 187 -3.49 4.81 -10.89
N PRO A 188 -2.35 5.34 -11.37
CA PRO A 188 -1.85 6.62 -10.88
C PRO A 188 -2.92 7.70 -11.08
N VAL A 189 -2.79 8.78 -10.32
CA VAL A 189 -3.77 9.88 -10.29
C VAL A 189 -3.22 11.18 -10.85
N GLU A 190 -2.02 11.15 -11.42
CA GLU A 190 -1.39 12.26 -12.13
C GLU A 190 -0.52 11.75 -13.29
N THR A 191 -0.10 12.67 -14.16
CA THR A 191 0.78 12.38 -15.29
C THR A 191 2.15 11.95 -14.80
N GLY A 192 2.63 10.80 -15.29
CA GLY A 192 3.98 10.32 -15.02
C GLY A 192 4.95 10.65 -16.16
N HIS A 193 6.23 10.78 -15.83
CA HIS A 193 7.32 10.95 -16.79
C HIS A 193 8.46 10.01 -16.41
N VAL A 194 9.11 9.38 -17.39
CA VAL A 194 10.25 8.47 -17.16
C VAL A 194 11.45 8.81 -18.05
N GLY A 195 12.64 8.81 -17.43
CA GLY A 195 13.91 9.08 -18.11
C GLY A 195 14.58 7.82 -18.67
N LYS A 196 15.69 8.02 -19.38
CA LYS A 196 16.49 6.98 -20.06
C LYS A 196 17.08 5.87 -19.20
N ASN A 197 16.93 5.92 -17.87
CA ASN A 197 17.44 4.92 -16.95
C ASN A 197 16.41 3.79 -16.67
N ILE A 198 15.28 3.81 -17.37
CA ILE A 198 14.18 2.86 -17.19
C ILE A 198 14.00 2.02 -18.45
N ASP A 199 14.09 0.69 -18.31
CA ASP A 199 13.98 -0.23 -19.46
C ASP A 199 12.52 -0.49 -19.87
N ARG A 200 11.63 -0.68 -18.88
CA ARG A 200 10.22 -1.01 -19.10
C ARG A 200 9.30 -0.29 -18.13
N VAL A 201 8.21 0.26 -18.66
CA VAL A 201 7.09 0.78 -17.90
C VAL A 201 5.80 0.10 -18.33
N VAL A 202 5.01 -0.34 -17.35
CA VAL A 202 3.64 -0.80 -17.55
C VAL A 202 2.72 0.01 -16.64
N ASN A 203 1.75 0.70 -17.21
CA ASN A 203 0.77 1.50 -16.49
C ASN A 203 -0.63 0.96 -16.75
N TYR A 204 -1.24 0.32 -15.76
CA TYR A 204 -2.65 -0.09 -15.80
C TYR A 204 -3.50 1.05 -15.27
N TYR A 205 -4.26 1.77 -16.10
CA TYR A 205 -4.92 2.99 -15.67
C TYR A 205 -6.40 3.02 -16.01
N LEU A 206 -7.16 3.73 -15.16
CA LEU A 206 -8.54 4.14 -15.45
C LEU A 206 -8.47 5.61 -15.89
N PRO A 207 -8.81 5.94 -17.16
CA PRO A 207 -8.85 7.31 -17.64
C PRO A 207 -9.66 8.22 -16.72
N LYS A 208 -9.20 9.46 -16.52
CA LYS A 208 -9.88 10.46 -15.70
C LYS A 208 -10.31 11.62 -16.58
N ASP A 209 -11.51 12.13 -16.37
CA ASP A 209 -12.14 13.12 -17.27
C ASP A 209 -11.31 14.39 -17.52
N ASN A 210 -10.52 14.83 -16.53
CA ASN A 210 -9.79 16.10 -16.58
C ASN A 210 -8.32 15.98 -16.17
N THR A 211 -7.78 14.76 -16.12
CA THR A 211 -6.39 14.53 -15.73
C THR A 211 -5.81 13.40 -16.55
N ASP A 212 -4.71 13.69 -17.24
CA ASP A 212 -3.89 12.65 -17.85
C ASP A 212 -3.16 11.89 -16.74
N ASN A 213 -3.50 10.60 -16.57
CA ASN A 213 -2.82 9.68 -15.67
C ASN A 213 -2.05 8.58 -16.43
N THR A 214 -1.63 8.89 -17.65
CA THR A 214 -0.68 8.07 -18.40
C THR A 214 0.76 8.43 -18.02
N ILE A 215 1.69 7.53 -18.36
CA ILE A 215 3.13 7.75 -18.19
C ILE A 215 3.75 8.03 -19.56
N HIS A 216 4.56 9.07 -19.65
CA HIS A 216 5.22 9.53 -20.87
C HIS A 216 6.74 9.38 -20.79
N ALA A 217 7.35 9.25 -21.97
CA ALA A 217 8.79 9.26 -22.12
C ALA A 217 9.34 10.69 -22.05
N ASP A 218 10.38 10.91 -21.25
CA ASP A 218 11.19 12.11 -21.33
C ASP A 218 12.23 12.02 -22.44
N ALA A 219 12.89 13.14 -22.74
CA ALA A 219 13.92 13.21 -23.77
C ALA A 219 15.04 12.17 -23.54
N GLY A 220 15.34 11.40 -24.59
CA GLY A 220 16.39 10.39 -24.58
C GLY A 220 15.98 9.04 -23.98
N PHE A 221 14.72 8.86 -23.58
CA PHE A 221 14.17 7.54 -23.24
C PHE A 221 14.24 6.59 -24.45
N ASP A 222 14.81 5.40 -24.23
CA ASP A 222 14.97 4.34 -25.23
C ASP A 222 14.37 2.99 -24.80
N GLY A 223 13.76 2.94 -23.61
CA GLY A 223 12.99 1.81 -23.11
C GLY A 223 11.63 1.66 -23.79
N SER A 224 10.73 0.92 -23.13
CA SER A 224 9.34 0.76 -23.61
C SER A 224 8.31 1.15 -22.56
N ILE A 225 7.26 1.85 -23.00
CA ILE A 225 6.12 2.24 -22.16
C ILE A 225 4.85 1.61 -22.73
N GLU A 226 4.07 0.98 -21.85
CA GLU A 226 2.75 0.45 -22.17
C GLU A 226 1.72 1.07 -21.22
N ASN A 227 0.92 2.00 -21.72
CA ASN A 227 -0.25 2.53 -21.02
C ASN A 227 -1.49 1.69 -21.41
N ILE A 228 -2.01 0.92 -20.45
CA ILE A 228 -3.10 -0.04 -20.63
C ILE A 228 -4.36 0.53 -19.98
N ASP A 229 -5.30 0.96 -20.81
CA ASP A 229 -6.65 1.32 -20.38
C ASP A 229 -7.39 0.05 -19.93
N VAL A 230 -7.82 0.02 -18.66
CA VAL A 230 -8.48 -1.15 -18.06
C VAL A 230 -10.01 -1.07 -18.08
N THR A 231 -10.60 -0.03 -18.67
CA THR A 231 -12.06 0.21 -18.68
C THR A 231 -12.86 -0.82 -19.48
N SER A 232 -12.21 -1.65 -20.30
CA SER A 232 -12.85 -2.80 -20.95
C SER A 232 -13.43 -3.81 -19.96
N ASP A 233 -12.95 -3.83 -18.72
CA ASP A 233 -13.52 -4.60 -17.61
C ASP A 233 -14.12 -3.65 -16.56
N ASN A 234 -15.45 -3.54 -16.56
CA ASN A 234 -16.19 -2.64 -15.67
C ASN A 234 -16.17 -3.05 -14.18
N SER A 235 -15.66 -4.24 -13.85
CA SER A 235 -15.45 -4.66 -12.47
C SER A 235 -14.20 -4.03 -11.86
N ILE A 236 -13.33 -3.46 -12.71
CA ILE A 236 -12.10 -2.80 -12.30
C ILE A 236 -12.41 -1.36 -11.89
N THR A 237 -11.93 -1.02 -10.70
CA THR A 237 -12.06 0.28 -10.06
C THR A 237 -10.69 0.72 -9.58
N HIS A 238 -10.56 2.01 -9.25
CA HIS A 238 -9.36 2.54 -8.59
C HIS A 238 -8.95 1.68 -7.40
N THR A 239 -9.92 1.15 -6.66
CA THR A 239 -9.67 0.45 -5.40
C THR A 239 -9.34 -1.03 -5.54
N ASN A 240 -9.38 -1.62 -6.73
CA ASN A 240 -9.13 -3.07 -6.91
C ASN A 240 -8.29 -3.44 -8.15
N VAL A 241 -7.88 -2.46 -8.97
CA VAL A 241 -7.05 -2.68 -10.15
C VAL A 241 -5.79 -3.49 -9.84
N GLU A 242 -5.16 -3.23 -8.71
CA GLU A 242 -3.94 -3.89 -8.24
C GLU A 242 -4.21 -5.27 -7.60
N LYS A 243 -5.48 -5.60 -7.34
CA LYS A 243 -5.94 -6.95 -6.90
C LYS A 243 -6.25 -7.85 -8.09
N ASN A 244 -6.36 -7.30 -9.30
CA ASN A 244 -6.71 -8.07 -10.48
C ASN A 244 -5.62 -9.12 -10.78
N ALA A 245 -6.00 -10.40 -10.75
CA ALA A 245 -5.07 -11.51 -10.89
C ALA A 245 -4.34 -11.53 -12.24
N ARG A 246 -4.97 -11.03 -13.32
CA ARG A 246 -4.35 -10.93 -14.64
C ARG A 246 -3.17 -9.96 -14.60
N PHE A 247 -3.36 -8.78 -14.00
CA PHE A 247 -2.33 -7.76 -13.93
C PHE A 247 -1.22 -8.15 -12.95
N GLN A 248 -1.55 -8.74 -11.80
CA GLN A 248 -0.53 -9.29 -10.89
C GLN A 248 0.33 -10.37 -11.59
N SER A 249 -0.32 -11.30 -12.29
CA SER A 249 0.39 -12.38 -13.00
C SER A 249 1.28 -11.85 -14.13
N ALA A 250 0.82 -10.84 -14.87
CA ALA A 250 1.62 -10.17 -15.88
C ALA A 250 2.85 -9.50 -15.25
N SER A 251 2.68 -8.75 -14.16
CA SER A 251 3.80 -8.12 -13.43
C SER A 251 4.80 -9.13 -12.88
N TYR A 252 4.33 -10.25 -12.30
CA TYR A 252 5.22 -11.33 -11.84
C TYR A 252 6.00 -11.97 -12.98
N LYS A 253 5.37 -12.10 -14.17
CA LYS A 253 6.03 -12.65 -15.34
C LYS A 253 7.16 -11.74 -15.82
N GLU A 254 6.97 -10.42 -15.83
CA GLU A 254 8.04 -9.49 -16.16
C GLU A 254 9.19 -9.57 -15.14
N ILE A 255 8.88 -9.56 -13.83
CA ILE A 255 9.89 -9.73 -12.78
C ILE A 255 10.68 -11.04 -12.95
N ALA A 256 9.99 -12.14 -13.26
CA ALA A 256 10.63 -13.44 -13.42
C ALA A 256 11.58 -13.49 -14.62
N LYS A 257 11.31 -12.75 -15.71
CA LYS A 257 12.22 -12.63 -16.87
C LYS A 257 13.50 -11.88 -16.52
N LEU A 258 13.41 -10.90 -15.62
CA LEU A 258 14.53 -10.01 -15.25
C LEU A 258 15.45 -10.60 -14.17
N THR A 259 15.02 -11.66 -13.48
CA THR A 259 15.70 -12.17 -12.28
C THR A 259 16.18 -13.61 -12.46
N LYS A 260 17.30 -13.93 -11.80
CA LYS A 260 17.89 -15.28 -11.78
C LYS A 260 17.90 -15.85 -10.35
N ALA A 261 18.03 -17.17 -10.22
CA ALA A 261 18.34 -17.79 -8.93
C ALA A 261 19.75 -17.38 -8.45
N LEU A 262 19.95 -17.28 -7.14
CA LEU A 262 21.24 -17.02 -6.49
C LEU A 262 22.00 -18.31 -6.20
#